data_AF-A0A542S926-F1
#
_entry.id   AF-A0A542S926-F1
#
_cell.length_a   1.000
_cell.length_b   1.000
_cell.length_c   1.000
_cell.angle_alpha   90.00
_cell.angle_beta   90.00
_cell.angle_gamma   90.00
#
_symmetry.space_group_name_H-M   'P 1'
#
loop_
_entity.id
_entity.type
_entity.pdbx_description
1 polymer ?
#
loop_
_entity_poly.entity_id
_entity_poly.type
_entity_poly.pdbx_seq_one_letter_code
_entity_poly.pdbx_strand_id
1 'polypeptide(L)'
;MLPLPRRTLVLALAVLAALLGAPAAASADDGLPGLTVGTAVRTVDPAVQEYCWTYPDVVTEQGEIGSSTCGNHSRRPAPTLRHDGALRLTFAGSGWRWSARYESTRPASPACRETRRVRRLGEHDYRVRRPAYHGTYRVTLTGRGPEGRIVAAFVWRYGTGRCS
;
A
#
# COMPACT_ATOMS: atom_id res chain seq x y z
N MET A 1 -59.96 15.84 -18.15
CA MET A 1 -58.66 16.52 -18.37
C MET A 1 -58.71 17.85 -17.63
N LEU A 2 -57.93 17.99 -16.56
CA LEU A 2 -57.78 19.22 -15.76
C LEU A 2 -56.30 19.32 -15.38
N PRO A 3 -55.57 20.40 -15.76
CA PRO A 3 -54.16 20.55 -15.42
C PRO A 3 -54.02 21.28 -14.07
N LEU A 4 -53.26 20.69 -13.14
CA LEU A 4 -52.82 21.38 -11.92
C LEU A 4 -51.39 21.93 -12.11
N PRO A 5 -51.09 23.12 -11.55
CA PRO A 5 -49.98 23.95 -11.96
C PRO A 5 -48.64 23.55 -11.36
N ARG A 6 -47.61 23.65 -12.21
CA ARG A 6 -46.20 23.78 -11.84
C ARG A 6 -46.02 25.02 -10.94
N ARG A 7 -45.42 24.81 -9.76
CA ARG A 7 -44.54 25.74 -8.99
C ARG A 7 -44.82 25.60 -7.49
N THR A 8 -44.04 24.79 -6.79
CA THR A 8 -43.44 25.06 -5.45
C THR A 8 -42.99 23.74 -4.82
N LEU A 9 -41.73 23.36 -5.05
CA LEU A 9 -40.91 22.61 -4.08
C LEU A 9 -39.47 22.54 -4.61
N VAL A 10 -38.89 23.71 -4.81
CA VAL A 10 -37.44 23.92 -4.77
C VAL A 10 -37.15 24.36 -3.33
N LEU A 11 -36.11 23.80 -2.72
CA LEU A 11 -35.68 23.94 -1.31
C LEU A 11 -36.12 22.79 -0.37
N ALA A 12 -35.40 21.66 -0.44
CA ALA A 12 -35.00 20.87 0.74
C ALA A 12 -34.11 19.68 0.30
N LEU A 13 -33.04 19.91 -0.45
CA LEU A 13 -32.06 18.87 -0.77
C LEU A 13 -30.66 19.49 -0.96
N ALA A 14 -30.24 20.29 0.01
CA ALA A 14 -28.93 20.93 0.03
C ALA A 14 -28.21 20.78 1.38
N VAL A 15 -28.54 19.76 2.17
CA VAL A 15 -27.84 19.47 3.44
C VAL A 15 -27.79 17.96 3.69
N LEU A 16 -27.22 17.18 2.76
CA LEU A 16 -26.86 15.78 3.05
C LEU A 16 -25.72 15.26 2.15
N ALA A 17 -24.77 16.12 1.78
CA ALA A 17 -23.56 15.73 1.05
C ALA A 17 -22.27 15.98 1.86
N ALA A 18 -22.38 16.23 3.17
CA ALA A 18 -21.24 16.52 4.05
C ALA A 18 -20.77 15.29 4.88
N LEU A 19 -21.29 14.09 4.62
CA LEU A 19 -20.93 12.86 5.35
C LEU A 19 -20.35 11.74 4.48
N LEU A 20 -20.15 11.99 3.18
CA LEU A 20 -19.34 11.11 2.35
C LEU A 20 -17.88 11.51 2.56
N GLY A 21 -17.19 10.72 3.39
CA GLY A 21 -15.79 10.87 3.71
C GLY A 21 -15.00 11.20 2.46
N ALA A 22 -14.26 12.31 2.53
CA ALA A 22 -13.34 12.70 1.49
C ALA A 22 -12.51 11.47 1.09
N PRO A 23 -12.46 11.08 -0.20
CA PRO A 23 -11.44 10.14 -0.62
C PRO A 23 -10.11 10.77 -0.21
N ALA A 24 -9.35 10.07 0.63
CA ALA A 24 -8.02 10.48 0.98
C ALA A 24 -7.31 10.86 -0.32
N ALA A 25 -6.87 12.11 -0.41
CA ALA A 25 -6.17 12.61 -1.57
C ALA A 25 -5.01 11.65 -1.85
N ALA A 26 -5.15 10.87 -2.92
CA ALA A 26 -4.06 10.10 -3.47
C ALA A 26 -2.97 11.13 -3.76
N SER A 27 -1.90 11.09 -2.99
CA SER A 27 -0.71 11.86 -3.30
C SER A 27 -0.16 11.24 -4.58
N ALA A 28 -0.56 11.82 -5.70
CA ALA A 28 0.01 11.54 -7.00
C ALA A 28 1.43 12.12 -6.98
N ASP A 29 2.38 11.32 -6.53
CA ASP A 29 3.72 11.40 -7.09
C ASP A 29 3.56 10.97 -8.56
N ASP A 30 3.49 11.95 -9.46
CA ASP A 30 3.21 11.80 -10.90
C ASP A 30 4.02 10.64 -11.52
N GLY A 31 3.36 9.49 -11.71
CA GLY A 31 3.89 8.33 -12.41
C GLY A 31 4.21 7.08 -11.59
N LEU A 32 4.05 7.08 -10.26
CA LEU A 32 4.14 5.85 -9.45
C LEU A 32 2.75 5.24 -9.24
N PRO A 33 2.58 3.92 -9.36
CA PRO A 33 1.29 3.29 -9.11
C PRO A 33 0.94 3.42 -7.61
N GLY A 34 -0.30 3.83 -7.37
CA GLY A 34 -0.82 4.03 -6.02
C GLY A 34 -0.78 2.74 -5.20
N LEU A 35 -0.11 2.81 -4.05
CA LEU A 35 -0.04 1.73 -3.07
C LEU A 35 -0.54 2.27 -1.74
N THR A 36 -1.60 1.67 -1.20
CA THR A 36 -2.13 2.04 0.11
C THR A 36 -2.21 0.82 1.02
N VAL A 37 -1.78 1.00 2.25
CA VAL A 37 -1.76 -0.05 3.28
C VAL A 37 -2.63 0.38 4.42
N GLY A 38 -3.56 -0.46 4.82
CA GLY A 38 -4.48 -0.05 5.86
C GLY A 38 -5.24 -1.17 6.52
N THR A 39 -6.20 -0.70 7.28
CA THR A 39 -7.21 -1.44 8.01
C THR A 39 -8.56 -0.91 7.53
N ALA A 40 -9.66 -1.48 8.02
CA ALA A 40 -10.98 -0.93 7.71
C ALA A 40 -11.15 0.54 8.16
N VAL A 41 -10.33 1.02 9.09
CA VAL A 41 -10.51 2.33 9.74
C VAL A 41 -9.34 3.31 9.53
N ARG A 42 -8.21 2.84 8.99
CA ARG A 42 -7.01 3.66 8.84
C ARG A 42 -6.12 3.14 7.74
N THR A 43 -5.68 4.03 6.86
CA THR A 43 -4.73 3.77 5.79
C THR A 43 -3.46 4.61 5.94
N VAL A 44 -2.37 4.15 5.34
CA VAL A 44 -1.09 4.84 5.17
C VAL A 44 -0.57 4.51 3.77
N ASP A 45 0.07 5.48 3.13
CA ASP A 45 0.76 5.27 1.86
C ASP A 45 2.21 4.90 2.15
N PRO A 46 2.66 3.67 1.88
CA PRO A 46 4.03 3.26 2.14
C PRO A 46 5.02 4.18 1.44
N ALA A 47 6.15 4.44 2.09
CA ALA A 47 7.22 5.19 1.46
C ALA A 47 7.83 4.31 0.36
N VAL A 48 7.64 4.69 -0.90
CA VAL A 48 8.45 4.14 -2.00
C VAL A 48 9.92 4.43 -1.66
N GLN A 49 10.78 3.44 -1.89
CA GLN A 49 12.22 3.52 -1.66
C GLN A 49 12.97 3.41 -2.99
N GLU A 50 12.43 2.59 -3.90
CA GLU A 50 13.03 2.30 -5.20
C GLU A 50 11.92 2.00 -6.21
N TYR A 51 12.09 2.51 -7.43
CA TYR A 51 11.25 2.16 -8.56
C TYR A 51 12.12 1.87 -9.78
N CYS A 52 11.84 0.78 -10.50
CA CYS A 52 12.48 0.45 -11.76
C CYS A 52 11.42 0.39 -12.86
N TRP A 53 11.53 1.28 -13.86
CA TRP A 53 10.55 1.43 -14.95
C TRP A 53 10.57 0.27 -15.95
N THR A 54 11.72 -0.40 -16.10
CA THR A 54 11.88 -1.57 -16.97
C THR A 54 12.15 -2.79 -16.11
N TYR A 55 11.16 -3.68 -15.96
CA TYR A 55 11.31 -4.95 -15.26
C TYR A 55 10.35 -6.04 -15.80
N PRO A 56 10.79 -7.32 -15.94
CA PRO A 56 12.17 -7.76 -15.88
C PRO A 56 12.98 -7.16 -17.04
N ASP A 57 14.30 -7.29 -16.98
CA ASP A 57 15.15 -6.89 -18.11
C ASP A 57 14.62 -7.49 -19.42
N VAL A 58 14.45 -6.66 -20.45
CA VAL A 58 13.96 -7.13 -21.75
C VAL A 58 15.10 -7.86 -22.43
N VAL A 59 14.93 -9.14 -22.73
CA VAL A 59 15.87 -9.87 -23.57
C VAL A 59 15.48 -9.60 -25.02
N THR A 60 16.35 -8.94 -25.78
CA THR A 60 16.14 -8.70 -27.21
C THR A 60 16.22 -10.01 -27.98
N GLU A 61 15.75 -10.03 -29.25
CA GLU A 61 15.88 -11.22 -30.10
C GLU A 61 17.35 -11.64 -30.33
N GLN A 62 18.29 -10.71 -30.13
CA GLN A 62 19.73 -10.92 -30.18
C GLN A 62 20.32 -11.43 -28.85
N GLY A 63 19.49 -11.64 -27.83
CA GLY A 63 19.91 -12.09 -26.50
C GLY A 63 20.52 -10.99 -25.63
N GLU A 64 20.44 -9.73 -26.03
CA GLU A 64 20.92 -8.61 -25.22
C GLU A 64 19.94 -8.32 -24.08
N ILE A 65 20.47 -8.09 -22.89
CA ILE A 65 19.68 -7.75 -21.70
C ILE A 65 19.55 -6.22 -21.67
N GLY A 66 18.36 -5.70 -21.99
CA GLY A 66 18.03 -4.29 -21.77
C GLY A 66 18.06 -3.98 -20.28
N SER A 67 18.83 -2.97 -19.86
CA SER A 67 19.03 -2.68 -18.45
C SER A 67 17.77 -2.12 -17.77
N SER A 68 17.48 -2.64 -16.59
CA SER A 68 16.55 -2.01 -15.64
C SER A 68 17.05 -0.59 -15.30
N THR A 69 16.32 0.45 -15.69
CA THR A 69 16.55 1.81 -15.16
C THR A 69 15.82 1.91 -13.83
N CYS A 70 16.55 2.17 -12.75
CA CYS A 70 16.00 2.31 -11.41
C CYS A 70 16.26 3.70 -10.83
N GLY A 71 15.24 4.31 -10.24
CA GLY A 71 15.30 5.54 -9.49
C GLY A 71 15.12 5.27 -8.00
N ASN A 72 15.93 5.93 -7.17
CA ASN A 72 15.65 6.03 -5.74
C ASN A 72 14.52 7.05 -5.56
N HIS A 73 13.31 6.56 -5.31
CA HIS A 73 12.15 7.41 -5.06
C HIS A 73 11.87 7.48 -3.56
N SER A 74 11.63 8.72 -3.11
CA SER A 74 11.34 9.17 -1.74
C SER A 74 12.47 9.01 -0.69
N ARG A 75 12.95 10.15 -0.17
CA ARG A 75 13.68 10.26 1.12
C ARG A 75 12.73 10.25 2.32
N ARG A 76 11.43 10.02 2.08
CA ARG A 76 10.41 10.09 3.12
C ARG A 76 10.63 8.96 4.12
N PRO A 77 10.59 9.24 5.44
CA PRO A 77 10.63 8.17 6.42
C PRO A 77 9.43 7.23 6.23
N ALA A 78 9.67 5.93 6.38
CA ALA A 78 8.64 4.91 6.33
C ALA A 78 7.52 5.23 7.34
N PRO A 79 6.26 5.42 6.92
CA PRO A 79 5.19 5.82 7.81
C PRO A 79 4.88 4.72 8.81
N THR A 80 4.40 5.10 10.00
CA THR A 80 4.04 4.14 11.05
C THR A 80 2.54 3.89 11.08
N LEU A 81 2.15 2.61 11.02
CA LEU A 81 0.80 2.13 11.22
C LEU A 81 0.74 1.31 12.52
N ARG A 82 -0.19 1.65 13.41
CA ARG A 82 -0.46 0.88 14.64
C ARG A 82 -1.74 0.07 14.45
N HIS A 83 -1.64 -1.25 14.57
CA HIS A 83 -2.77 -2.15 14.43
C HIS A 83 -2.48 -3.54 15.00
N ASP A 84 -3.45 -4.14 15.70
CA ASP A 84 -3.28 -5.40 16.44
C ASP A 84 -3.91 -6.62 15.72
N GLY A 85 -4.18 -6.48 14.43
CA GLY A 85 -4.73 -7.50 13.56
C GLY A 85 -3.96 -7.66 12.26
N ALA A 86 -4.44 -8.49 11.35
CA ALA A 86 -3.86 -8.55 10.02
C ALA A 86 -4.15 -7.26 9.23
N LEU A 87 -3.18 -6.81 8.41
CA LEU A 87 -3.32 -5.61 7.58
C LEU A 87 -3.93 -5.95 6.22
N ARG A 88 -4.65 -5.01 5.63
CA ARG A 88 -5.09 -5.05 4.23
C ARG A 88 -4.15 -4.18 3.39
N LEU A 89 -3.65 -4.72 2.29
CA LEU A 89 -2.96 -3.98 1.25
C LEU A 89 -3.94 -3.83 0.09
N THR A 90 -4.08 -2.61 -0.41
CA THR A 90 -4.89 -2.30 -1.57
C THR A 90 -4.03 -1.61 -2.61
N PHE A 91 -4.17 -2.04 -3.86
CA PHE A 91 -3.34 -1.62 -4.97
C PHE A 91 -4.19 -0.92 -6.03
N ALA A 92 -3.72 0.24 -6.53
CA ALA A 92 -4.46 1.04 -7.50
C ALA A 92 -4.47 0.45 -8.92
N GLY A 93 -3.62 -0.53 -9.22
CA GLY A 93 -3.50 -1.17 -10.55
C GLY A 93 -3.63 -2.68 -10.52
N SER A 94 -4.23 -3.25 -11.57
CA SER A 94 -4.21 -4.70 -11.87
C SER A 94 -2.85 -5.13 -12.46
N GLY A 95 -2.60 -6.43 -12.61
CA GLY A 95 -1.36 -6.96 -13.18
C GLY A 95 -0.15 -6.97 -12.23
N TRP A 96 -0.29 -6.44 -11.01
CA TRP A 96 0.79 -6.40 -10.04
C TRP A 96 0.85 -7.65 -9.16
N ARG A 97 2.05 -8.24 -9.08
CA ARG A 97 2.41 -9.34 -8.19
C ARG A 97 3.26 -8.79 -7.06
N TRP A 98 2.78 -8.96 -5.84
CA TRP A 98 3.49 -8.42 -4.67
C TRP A 98 4.13 -9.51 -3.84
N SER A 99 5.09 -9.11 -3.03
CA SER A 99 5.66 -9.90 -1.95
C SER A 99 5.93 -8.98 -0.77
N ALA A 100 5.86 -9.50 0.44
CA ALA A 100 6.14 -8.72 1.64
C ALA A 100 7.19 -9.42 2.49
N ARG A 101 8.12 -8.64 3.04
CA ARG A 101 9.07 -9.06 4.06
C ARG A 101 8.85 -8.18 5.26
N TYR A 102 8.74 -8.76 6.45
CA TYR A 102 8.78 -7.98 7.68
C TYR A 102 9.88 -8.45 8.61
N GLU A 103 10.51 -7.47 9.24
CA GLU A 103 11.67 -7.60 10.10
C GLU A 103 11.48 -6.72 11.33
N SER A 104 11.79 -7.24 12.51
CA SER A 104 11.72 -6.42 13.73
C SER A 104 12.72 -5.27 13.67
N THR A 105 12.29 -4.08 14.08
CA THR A 105 13.19 -2.91 14.14
C THR A 105 14.14 -2.96 15.33
N ARG A 106 13.82 -3.75 16.37
CA ARG A 106 14.66 -3.91 17.58
C ARG A 106 14.68 -5.36 18.03
N PRO A 107 15.69 -6.13 17.62
CA PRO A 107 15.79 -7.52 18.05
C PRO A 107 16.36 -7.62 19.47
N ALA A 108 15.49 -7.51 20.49
CA ALA A 108 15.88 -7.73 21.89
C ALA A 108 16.19 -9.21 22.21
N SER A 109 15.72 -10.15 21.37
CA SER A 109 15.95 -11.59 21.52
C SER A 109 16.00 -12.29 20.16
N PRO A 110 16.49 -13.54 20.07
CA PRO A 110 16.45 -14.32 18.82
C PRO A 110 15.05 -14.45 18.21
N ALA A 111 14.02 -14.57 19.05
CA ALA A 111 12.61 -14.59 18.62
C ALA A 111 12.18 -13.27 17.94
N CYS A 112 12.86 -12.16 18.25
CA CYS A 112 12.65 -10.87 17.60
C CYS A 112 13.56 -10.66 16.38
N ARG A 113 14.47 -11.57 16.03
CA ARG A 113 15.30 -11.49 14.80
C ARG A 113 14.61 -12.11 13.60
N GLU A 114 13.37 -12.55 13.75
CA GLU A 114 12.65 -13.28 12.71
C GLU A 114 12.35 -12.37 11.51
N THR A 115 12.89 -12.76 10.36
CA THR A 115 12.42 -12.28 9.06
C THR A 115 11.31 -13.21 8.62
N ARG A 116 10.14 -12.64 8.32
CA ARG A 116 9.05 -13.41 7.74
C ARG A 116 8.73 -12.91 6.35
N ARG A 117 8.67 -13.84 5.40
CA ARG A 117 8.28 -13.58 4.02
C ARG A 117 6.84 -14.02 3.84
N VAL A 118 6.06 -13.12 3.28
CA VAL A 118 4.72 -13.42 2.79
C VAL A 118 4.85 -13.94 1.37
N ARG A 119 4.05 -14.97 1.02
CA ARG A 119 3.98 -15.53 -0.34
C ARG A 119 3.54 -14.46 -1.34
N ARG A 120 3.68 -14.75 -2.64
CA ARG A 120 3.23 -13.89 -3.73
C ARG A 120 1.76 -13.51 -3.56
N LEU A 121 1.45 -12.21 -3.63
CA LEU A 121 0.11 -11.65 -3.46
C LEU A 121 -0.53 -11.44 -4.83
N GLY A 122 -1.83 -11.75 -4.93
CA GLY A 122 -2.64 -11.47 -6.11
C GLY A 122 -3.09 -10.01 -6.20
N GLU A 123 -3.90 -9.72 -7.20
CA GLU A 123 -4.35 -8.36 -7.52
C GLU A 123 -5.36 -7.80 -6.49
N HIS A 124 -5.35 -6.47 -6.34
CA HIS A 124 -6.34 -5.63 -5.65
C HIS A 124 -6.44 -5.70 -4.13
N ASP A 125 -6.49 -6.87 -3.49
CA ASP A 125 -6.68 -6.92 -2.04
C ASP A 125 -5.95 -8.08 -1.38
N TYR A 126 -5.07 -7.73 -0.43
CA TYR A 126 -4.30 -8.74 0.29
C TYR A 126 -4.28 -8.54 1.80
N ARG A 127 -4.31 -9.66 2.53
CA ARG A 127 -4.24 -9.70 3.99
C ARG A 127 -2.84 -10.08 4.49
N VAL A 128 -2.03 -9.09 4.91
CA VAL A 128 -0.76 -9.35 5.61
C VAL A 128 -1.05 -9.97 6.96
N ARG A 129 -0.62 -11.23 7.13
CA ARG A 129 -0.78 -11.96 8.37
C ARG A 129 -0.02 -11.27 9.50
N ARG A 130 -0.60 -11.32 10.71
CA ARG A 130 0.04 -10.84 11.93
C ARG A 130 1.39 -11.54 12.20
N PRO A 131 2.40 -10.82 12.70
CA PRO A 131 3.61 -11.41 13.27
C PRO A 131 3.28 -12.37 14.41
N ALA A 132 4.22 -13.28 14.73
CA ALA A 132 4.06 -14.22 15.84
C ALA A 132 4.14 -13.52 17.21
N TYR A 133 4.88 -12.43 17.31
CA TYR A 133 5.14 -11.70 18.56
C TYR A 133 4.73 -10.24 18.43
N HIS A 134 4.34 -9.63 19.55
CA HIS A 134 4.07 -8.20 19.60
C HIS A 134 5.37 -7.39 19.51
N GLY A 135 5.36 -6.30 18.73
CA GLY A 135 6.55 -5.53 18.43
C GLY A 135 6.38 -4.46 17.37
N THR A 136 7.51 -3.84 17.02
CA THR A 136 7.63 -2.87 15.93
C THR A 136 8.36 -3.54 14.76
N TYR A 137 7.70 -3.62 13.61
CA TYR A 137 8.21 -4.31 12.43
C TYR A 137 8.36 -3.35 11.27
N ARG A 138 9.52 -3.34 10.61
CA ARG A 138 9.68 -2.73 9.29
C ARG A 138 9.14 -3.72 8.26
N VAL A 139 8.14 -3.30 7.50
CA VAL A 139 7.54 -4.07 6.42
C VAL A 139 8.03 -3.50 5.09
N THR A 140 8.70 -4.32 4.31
CA THR A 140 9.13 -4.02 2.94
C THR A 140 8.23 -4.77 1.98
N LEU A 141 7.59 -4.04 1.08
CA LEU A 141 6.75 -4.54 0.00
C LEU A 141 7.54 -4.48 -1.30
N THR A 142 7.55 -5.57 -2.05
CA THR A 142 8.13 -5.61 -3.40
C THR A 142 7.05 -5.98 -4.40
N GLY A 143 6.70 -5.04 -5.26
CA GLY A 143 5.74 -5.19 -6.35
C GLY A 143 6.45 -5.40 -7.67
N ARG A 144 5.90 -6.26 -8.52
CA ARG A 144 6.32 -6.49 -9.90
C ARG A 144 5.09 -6.49 -10.78
N GLY A 145 5.03 -5.60 -11.76
CA GLY A 145 3.85 -5.41 -12.60
C GLY A 145 4.20 -4.86 -13.98
N PRO A 146 3.18 -4.51 -14.77
CA PRO A 146 3.36 -4.06 -16.15
C PRO A 146 4.19 -2.78 -16.28
N GLU A 147 4.20 -1.94 -15.25
CA GLU A 147 4.97 -0.67 -15.25
C GLU A 147 6.37 -0.84 -14.63
N GLY A 148 6.72 -2.05 -14.15
CA GLY A 148 8.05 -2.38 -13.67
C GLY A 148 8.08 -2.95 -12.24
N ARG A 149 9.09 -2.55 -11.44
CA ARG A 149 9.33 -3.06 -10.08
C ARG A 149 9.34 -1.95 -9.05
N ILE A 150 8.61 -2.13 -7.96
CA ILE A 150 8.55 -1.17 -6.84
C ILE A 150 9.03 -1.83 -5.56
N VAL A 151 9.80 -1.08 -4.78
CA VAL A 151 10.08 -1.38 -3.39
C VAL A 151 9.52 -0.26 -2.53
N ALA A 152 8.62 -0.59 -1.62
CA ALA A 152 8.02 0.35 -0.69
C ALA A 152 8.14 -0.16 0.75
N ALA A 153 8.12 0.74 1.73
CA ALA A 153 8.28 0.41 3.13
C ALA A 153 7.33 1.17 4.05
N PHE A 154 6.89 0.51 5.12
CA PHE A 154 6.19 1.13 6.24
C PHE A 154 6.58 0.43 7.54
N VAL A 155 6.30 1.06 8.68
CA VAL A 155 6.51 0.48 10.01
C VAL A 155 5.17 0.05 10.58
N TRP A 156 5.10 -1.19 11.05
CA TRP A 156 3.93 -1.75 11.71
C TRP A 156 4.20 -1.96 13.20
N ARG A 157 3.47 -1.23 14.03
CA ARG A 157 3.41 -1.46 15.49
C ARG A 157 2.27 -2.43 15.79
N TYR A 158 2.62 -3.69 16.01
CA TYR A 158 1.72 -4.78 16.33
C TYR A 158 1.71 -5.01 17.84
N GLY A 159 0.72 -4.43 18.52
CA GLY A 159 0.62 -4.38 19.98
C GLY A 159 1.82 -3.73 20.67
N THR A 160 1.95 -4.01 21.95
CA THR A 160 3.09 -3.64 22.80
C THR A 160 3.73 -4.93 23.29
N GLY A 161 5.02 -5.13 23.05
CA GLY A 161 5.63 -6.39 23.41
C GLY A 161 7.13 -6.46 23.20
N ARG A 162 7.64 -7.68 23.34
CA ARG A 162 9.07 -7.97 23.44
C ARG A 162 9.93 -7.47 22.27
N CYS A 163 9.32 -7.22 21.11
CA CYS A 163 10.02 -6.85 19.87
C CYS A 163 9.77 -5.40 19.43
N SER A 164 9.47 -4.48 20.36
CA SER A 164 9.21 -3.04 20.08
C SER A 164 10.32 -2.09 20.52
#